data_AF-A0A1E3W4R9-F1
#
_entry.id   AF-A0A1E3W4R9-F1
#
_cell.length_a   1.000
_cell.length_b   1.000
_cell.length_c   1.000
_cell.angle_alpha   90.00
_cell.angle_beta   90.00
_cell.angle_gamma   90.00
#
_symmetry.space_group_name_H-M   'P 1'
#
loop_
_entity.id
_entity.type
_entity.pdbx_description
1 polymer ?
#
loop_
_entity_poly.entity_id
_entity_poly.type
_entity_poly.pdbx_seq_one_letter_code
_entity_poly.pdbx_strand_id
1 'polypeptide(L)'
;MARVSHLVTLINGETLIDTPETIGQDRHLRLSMNDIAEPRDGLVVPSEDHVAKLIQFAEDWDQNAPLLIHCWAGISRSTAGAFVVLCALNPRADEHALARALRRASPTAYPNRRIVALADDVLGRGGRMNAAVDHIGRGLLAEEGKVFSLPARHAV
;
A
#
# COMPACT_ATOMS: atom_id res chain seq x y z
N MET A 1 17.03 14.04 3.63
CA MET A 1 16.05 13.00 3.27
C MET A 1 16.74 11.65 3.36
N ALA A 2 16.13 10.66 4.01
CA ALA A 2 16.68 9.31 4.07
C ALA A 2 16.71 8.70 2.65
N ARG A 3 17.77 7.97 2.31
CA ARG A 3 17.92 7.30 1.02
C ARG A 3 16.99 6.08 0.97
N VAL A 4 16.04 6.07 0.04
CA VAL A 4 15.15 4.93 -0.22
C VAL A 4 15.98 3.73 -0.68
N SER A 5 15.68 2.54 -0.16
CA SER A 5 16.36 1.29 -0.54
C SER A 5 15.47 0.33 -1.31
N HIS A 6 14.15 0.44 -1.16
CA HIS A 6 13.15 -0.42 -1.80
C HIS A 6 12.01 0.42 -2.38
N LEU A 7 11.41 -0.07 -3.47
CA LEU A 7 10.34 0.62 -4.19
C LEU A 7 9.20 -0.35 -4.51
N VAL A 8 7.97 0.09 -4.25
CA VAL A 8 6.75 -0.57 -4.74
C VAL A 8 5.99 0.40 -5.63
N THR A 9 5.71 -0.04 -6.85
CA THR A 9 4.92 0.70 -7.84
C THR A 9 3.59 -0.03 -8.06
N LEU A 10 2.47 0.63 -7.76
CA LEU A 10 1.11 0.13 -8.04
C LEU A 10 0.44 1.01 -9.11
N ILE A 11 0.58 0.65 -10.38
CA ILE A 11 0.07 1.43 -11.51
C ILE A 11 -0.44 0.53 -12.63
N ASN A 12 -1.13 1.08 -13.64
CA ASN A 12 -1.56 0.28 -14.79
C ASN A 12 -0.33 -0.25 -15.56
N GLY A 13 -0.49 -1.35 -16.29
CA GLY A 13 0.62 -1.96 -17.03
C GLY A 13 1.15 -1.12 -18.20
N GLU A 14 0.40 -0.10 -18.63
CA GLU A 14 0.77 0.78 -19.75
C GLU A 14 1.73 1.89 -19.32
N THR A 15 1.73 2.26 -18.03
CA THR A 15 2.62 3.31 -17.52
C THR A 15 3.99 2.72 -17.19
N LEU A 16 5.00 3.13 -17.96
CA LEU A 16 6.38 2.75 -17.73
C LEU A 16 7.01 3.67 -16.69
N ILE A 17 7.34 3.11 -15.52
CA ILE A 17 8.14 3.77 -14.49
C ILE A 17 9.47 3.03 -14.36
N ASP A 18 10.55 3.72 -14.69
CA ASP A 18 11.90 3.18 -14.59
C ASP A 18 12.28 2.94 -13.12
N THR A 19 13.12 1.93 -12.89
CA THR A 19 13.74 1.76 -11.57
C THR A 19 14.80 2.84 -11.42
N PRO A 20 14.78 3.67 -10.35
CA PRO A 20 15.88 4.61 -10.10
C PRO A 20 17.22 3.87 -10.00
N GLU A 21 18.28 4.42 -10.59
CA GLU A 21 19.62 3.77 -10.63
C GLU A 21 20.17 3.38 -9.25
N THR A 22 19.71 4.07 -8.20
CA THR A 22 20.14 3.83 -6.82
C THR A 22 19.46 2.63 -6.14
N ILE A 23 18.45 2.03 -6.78
CA ILE A 23 17.65 0.90 -6.30
C ILE A 23 17.91 -0.31 -7.22
N GLY A 24 18.26 -1.45 -6.63
CA GLY A 24 18.46 -2.69 -7.39
C GLY A 24 17.15 -3.18 -8.00
N GLN A 25 17.20 -3.87 -9.14
CA GLN A 25 15.98 -4.40 -9.79
C GLN A 25 15.21 -5.37 -8.88
N ASP A 26 15.93 -6.15 -8.09
CA ASP A 26 15.43 -7.05 -7.05
C ASP A 26 14.70 -6.33 -5.91
N ARG A 27 14.97 -5.03 -5.72
CA ARG A 27 14.36 -4.18 -4.69
C ARG A 27 13.30 -3.23 -5.24
N HIS A 28 12.79 -3.50 -6.44
CA HIS A 28 11.66 -2.78 -7.03
C HIS A 28 10.53 -3.74 -7.42
N LEU A 29 9.52 -3.85 -6.56
CA LEU A 29 8.28 -4.57 -6.85
C LEU A 29 7.35 -3.72 -7.73
N ARG A 30 6.94 -4.26 -8.87
CA ARG A 30 5.93 -3.66 -9.75
C ARG A 30 4.66 -4.50 -9.74
N LEU A 31 3.54 -3.86 -9.43
CA LEU A 31 2.23 -4.48 -9.41
C LEU A 31 1.31 -3.77 -10.41
N SER A 32 1.08 -4.42 -11.55
CA SER A 32 0.33 -3.85 -12.67
C SER A 32 -1.18 -4.01 -12.49
N MET A 33 -1.84 -2.95 -11.98
CA MET A 33 -3.29 -2.91 -11.77
C MET A 33 -3.90 -1.51 -11.92
N ASN A 34 -5.15 -1.46 -12.33
CA ASN A 34 -5.97 -0.26 -12.39
C ASN A 34 -6.58 0.06 -11.01
N ASP A 35 -6.92 1.33 -10.78
CA ASP A 35 -7.53 1.78 -9.52
C ASP A 35 -9.04 1.52 -9.47
N ILE A 36 -9.41 0.24 -9.43
CA ILE A 36 -10.81 -0.20 -9.47
C ILE A 36 -11.07 -1.20 -8.35
N ALA A 37 -12.29 -1.15 -7.80
CA ALA A 37 -12.74 -2.10 -6.79
C ALA A 37 -13.48 -3.29 -7.40
N GLU A 38 -14.05 -3.11 -8.59
CA GLU A 38 -14.80 -4.14 -9.32
C GLU A 38 -14.21 -4.34 -10.72
N PRO A 39 -14.24 -5.58 -11.27
CA PRO A 39 -13.79 -5.85 -12.63
C PRO A 39 -14.50 -4.97 -13.65
N ARG A 40 -13.76 -4.54 -14.68
CA ARG A 40 -14.26 -3.78 -15.82
C ARG A 40 -13.53 -4.21 -17.08
N ASP A 41 -14.24 -4.26 -18.19
CA ASP A 41 -13.67 -4.66 -19.48
C ASP A 41 -12.45 -3.81 -19.84
N GLY A 42 -11.37 -4.48 -20.26
CA GLY A 42 -10.11 -3.85 -20.63
C GLY A 42 -9.25 -3.34 -19.46
N LEU A 43 -9.67 -3.50 -18.20
CA LEU A 43 -8.89 -3.06 -17.03
C LEU A 43 -8.42 -4.26 -16.20
N VAL A 44 -7.20 -4.15 -15.67
CA VAL A 44 -6.64 -5.13 -14.72
C VAL A 44 -7.08 -4.77 -13.31
N VAL A 45 -7.94 -5.60 -12.73
CA VAL A 45 -8.40 -5.42 -11.35
C VAL A 45 -7.35 -5.92 -10.34
N PRO A 46 -7.23 -5.32 -9.14
CA PRO A 46 -6.43 -5.90 -8.07
C PRO A 46 -6.85 -7.34 -7.77
N SER A 47 -5.85 -8.20 -7.48
CA SER A 47 -6.00 -9.65 -7.33
C SER A 47 -5.21 -10.15 -6.13
N GLU A 48 -5.51 -11.36 -5.68
CA GLU A 48 -4.81 -12.00 -4.57
C GLU A 48 -3.30 -12.12 -4.84
N ASP A 49 -2.90 -12.48 -6.06
CA ASP A 49 -1.48 -12.56 -6.47
C ASP A 49 -0.74 -11.23 -6.29
N HIS A 50 -1.38 -10.10 -6.60
CA HIS A 50 -0.78 -8.78 -6.36
C HIS A 50 -0.51 -8.53 -4.88
N VAL A 51 -1.46 -8.92 -4.02
CA VAL A 51 -1.38 -8.70 -2.57
C VAL A 51 -0.39 -9.66 -1.92
N ALA A 52 -0.38 -10.93 -2.32
CA ALA A 52 0.57 -11.93 -1.84
C ALA A 52 2.02 -11.50 -2.16
N LYS A 53 2.27 -11.01 -3.39
CA LYS A 53 3.59 -10.46 -3.77
C LYS A 53 3.98 -9.24 -2.94
N LEU A 54 3.03 -8.35 -2.65
CA LEU A 54 3.28 -7.18 -1.81
C LEU A 54 3.66 -7.57 -0.37
N ILE A 55 2.94 -8.54 0.21
CA ILE A 55 3.20 -9.02 1.57
C ILE A 55 4.59 -9.68 1.63
N GLN A 56 4.87 -10.61 0.72
CA GLN A 56 6.17 -11.27 0.64
C GLN A 56 7.32 -10.26 0.51
N PHE A 57 7.19 -9.30 -0.40
CA PHE A 57 8.21 -8.26 -0.60
C PHE A 57 8.42 -7.38 0.65
N ALA A 58 7.35 -7.12 1.42
CA ALA A 58 7.47 -6.39 2.67
C ALA A 58 8.12 -7.20 3.79
N GLU A 59 7.85 -8.50 3.85
CA GLU A 59 8.47 -9.42 4.83
C GLU A 59 9.96 -9.65 4.55
N ASP A 60 10.36 -9.67 3.28
CA ASP A 60 11.76 -9.79 2.85
C ASP A 60 12.57 -8.49 3.03
N TRP A 61 11.89 -7.36 3.23
CA TRP A 61 12.54 -6.07 3.42
C TRP A 61 13.22 -5.96 4.81
N ASP A 62 14.53 -5.73 4.79
CA ASP A 62 15.42 -5.65 5.97
C ASP A 62 15.17 -4.45 6.90
N GLN A 63 14.37 -3.47 6.47
CA GLN A 63 13.99 -2.27 7.24
C GLN A 63 15.14 -1.35 7.66
N ASN A 64 16.34 -1.51 7.11
CA ASN A 64 17.50 -0.64 7.42
C ASN A 64 17.42 0.74 6.74
N ALA A 65 16.57 0.87 5.72
CA ALA A 65 16.30 2.11 5.00
C ALA A 65 14.87 2.10 4.43
N PRO A 66 14.25 3.28 4.15
CA PRO A 66 12.85 3.36 3.77
C PRO A 66 12.46 2.55 2.54
N LEU A 67 11.27 1.94 2.63
CA LEU A 67 10.48 1.44 1.51
C LEU A 67 9.55 2.55 1.00
N LEU A 68 9.69 2.94 -0.27
CA LEU A 68 8.78 3.88 -0.92
C LEU A 68 7.67 3.11 -1.65
N ILE A 69 6.41 3.51 -1.42
CA ILE A 69 5.24 2.91 -2.07
C ILE A 69 4.51 4.04 -2.80
N HIS A 70 4.32 3.89 -4.11
CA HIS A 70 3.61 4.90 -4.90
C HIS A 70 2.65 4.31 -5.93
N CYS A 71 1.76 5.17 -6.41
CA CYS A 71 0.86 4.93 -7.52
C CYS A 71 0.78 6.22 -8.35
N TRP A 72 -0.25 6.40 -9.16
CA TRP A 72 -0.46 7.65 -9.93
C TRP A 72 -0.68 8.86 -9.01
N ALA A 73 -1.78 8.88 -8.26
CA ALA A 73 -2.18 10.05 -7.45
C ALA A 73 -1.64 10.04 -6.02
N GLY A 74 -1.02 8.95 -5.55
CA GLY A 74 -0.60 8.83 -4.14
C GLY A 74 -1.75 8.77 -3.12
N ILE A 75 -2.99 8.50 -3.57
CA ILE A 75 -4.21 8.56 -2.73
C ILE A 75 -4.81 7.18 -2.44
N SER A 76 -4.96 6.31 -3.45
CA SER A 76 -5.77 5.07 -3.34
C SER A 76 -4.93 3.79 -3.30
N ARG A 77 -4.37 3.35 -4.43
CA ARG A 77 -3.56 2.11 -4.49
C ARG A 77 -2.32 2.14 -3.58
N SER A 78 -1.56 3.23 -3.56
CA SER A 78 -0.34 3.32 -2.74
C SER A 78 -0.64 3.35 -1.25
N THR A 79 -1.74 3.99 -0.84
CA THR A 79 -2.12 4.05 0.58
C THR A 79 -2.75 2.74 1.05
N ALA A 80 -3.47 2.02 0.16
CA ALA A 80 -3.82 0.63 0.40
C ALA A 80 -2.57 -0.24 0.53
N GLY A 81 -1.61 -0.13 -0.39
CA GLY A 81 -0.34 -0.85 -0.32
C GLY A 81 0.41 -0.56 0.99
N ALA A 82 0.50 0.70 1.39
CA ALA A 82 1.09 1.09 2.68
C ALA A 82 0.35 0.48 3.87
N PHE A 83 -1.00 0.45 3.84
CA PHE A 83 -1.78 -0.19 4.90
C PHE A 83 -1.58 -1.70 4.97
N VAL A 84 -1.50 -2.38 3.82
CA VAL A 84 -1.17 -3.81 3.73
C VAL A 84 0.20 -4.09 4.33
N VAL A 85 1.22 -3.31 3.93
CA VAL A 85 2.59 -3.43 4.47
C VAL A 85 2.61 -3.23 5.99
N LEU A 86 1.91 -2.20 6.49
CA LEU A 86 1.80 -1.99 7.94
C LEU A 86 1.17 -3.19 8.65
N CYS A 87 0.10 -3.77 8.10
CA CYS A 87 -0.57 -4.92 8.71
C CYS A 87 0.30 -6.18 8.66
N ALA A 88 1.01 -6.43 7.56
CA ALA A 88 1.94 -7.55 7.43
C ALA A 88 3.10 -7.43 8.43
N LEU A 89 3.72 -6.25 8.54
CA LEU A 89 4.83 -6.00 9.46
C LEU A 89 4.40 -5.85 10.93
N ASN A 90 3.11 -5.75 11.23
CA ASN A 90 2.63 -5.60 12.61
C ASN A 90 1.54 -6.65 12.89
N PRO A 91 1.90 -7.95 12.97
CA PRO A 91 0.94 -9.06 13.10
C PRO A 91 0.01 -8.92 14.31
N ARG A 92 0.47 -8.27 15.39
CA ARG A 92 -0.26 -8.11 16.65
C ARG A 92 -0.90 -6.74 16.87
N ALA A 93 -0.68 -5.78 15.96
CA ALA A 93 -1.24 -4.43 16.11
C ALA A 93 -2.72 -4.38 15.72
N ASP A 94 -3.47 -3.48 16.35
CA ASP A 94 -4.85 -3.14 15.95
C ASP A 94 -4.85 -2.45 14.58
N GLU A 95 -5.59 -3.02 13.64
CA GLU A 95 -5.74 -2.50 12.28
C GLU A 95 -6.31 -1.07 12.28
N HIS A 96 -7.17 -0.69 13.25
CA HIS A 96 -7.68 0.67 13.36
C HIS A 96 -6.59 1.67 13.77
N ALA A 97 -5.68 1.26 14.65
CA ALA A 97 -4.55 2.10 15.05
C ALA A 97 -3.64 2.40 13.85
N LEU A 98 -3.35 1.38 13.04
CA LEU A 98 -2.57 1.48 11.81
C LEU A 98 -3.26 2.36 10.75
N ALA A 99 -4.57 2.16 10.52
CA ALA A 99 -5.34 2.98 9.58
C ALA A 99 -5.37 4.46 10.00
N ARG A 100 -5.54 4.73 11.32
CA ARG A 100 -5.46 6.09 11.86
C ARG A 100 -4.06 6.68 11.72
N ALA A 101 -3.00 5.90 11.91
CA ALA A 101 -1.62 6.36 11.69
C ALA A 101 -1.40 6.76 10.23
N LEU A 102 -1.87 5.95 9.29
CA LEU A 102 -1.86 6.27 7.86
C LEU A 102 -2.62 7.57 7.55
N ARG A 103 -3.84 7.73 8.05
CA ARG A 103 -4.65 8.95 7.88
C ARG A 103 -3.97 10.19 8.48
N ARG A 104 -3.32 10.07 9.63
CA ARG A 104 -2.57 11.20 10.24
C ARG A 104 -1.37 11.60 9.39
N ALA A 105 -0.66 10.63 8.82
CA ALA A 105 0.47 10.89 7.95
C ALA A 105 0.05 11.46 6.59
N SER A 106 -1.11 11.05 6.08
CA SER A 106 -1.69 11.52 4.81
C SER A 106 -3.18 11.83 4.95
N PRO A 107 -3.55 13.12 5.10
CA PRO A 107 -4.95 13.53 5.18
C PRO A 107 -5.79 13.14 3.97
N THR A 108 -5.18 12.93 2.80
CA THR A 108 -5.85 12.54 1.55
C THR A 108 -5.97 11.03 1.37
N ALA A 109 -5.29 10.20 2.18
CA ALA A 109 -5.29 8.75 2.00
C ALA A 109 -6.70 8.17 1.85
N TYR A 110 -6.98 7.41 0.82
CA TYR A 110 -8.27 6.76 0.67
C TYR A 110 -8.05 5.37 0.09
N PRO A 111 -7.63 4.41 0.93
CA PRO A 111 -7.19 3.09 0.49
C PRO A 111 -8.20 2.41 -0.43
N ASN A 112 -7.71 1.86 -1.54
CA ASN A 112 -8.51 1.01 -2.43
C ASN A 112 -9.09 -0.19 -1.64
N ARG A 113 -10.41 -0.25 -1.52
CA ARG A 113 -11.11 -1.25 -0.71
C ARG A 113 -10.88 -2.69 -1.19
N ARG A 114 -10.70 -2.93 -2.48
CA ARG A 114 -10.46 -4.29 -3.00
C ARG A 114 -9.09 -4.81 -2.57
N ILE A 115 -8.05 -3.98 -2.68
CA ILE A 115 -6.70 -4.34 -2.21
C ILE A 115 -6.74 -4.67 -0.71
N VAL A 116 -7.45 -3.85 0.07
CA VAL A 116 -7.60 -4.04 1.51
C VAL A 116 -8.35 -5.33 1.83
N ALA A 117 -9.45 -5.62 1.13
CA ALA A 117 -10.22 -6.85 1.34
C ALA A 117 -9.41 -8.10 1.02
N LEU A 118 -8.71 -8.11 -0.12
CA LEU A 118 -7.82 -9.21 -0.49
C LEU A 118 -6.70 -9.42 0.55
N ALA A 119 -6.14 -8.34 1.08
CA ALA A 119 -5.10 -8.43 2.10
C ALA A 119 -5.64 -8.90 3.46
N ASP A 120 -6.86 -8.50 3.80
CA ASP A 120 -7.54 -8.99 5.01
C ASP A 120 -7.66 -10.52 4.97
N ASP A 121 -8.10 -11.06 3.83
CA ASP A 121 -8.23 -12.51 3.62
C ASP A 121 -6.87 -13.22 3.65
N VAL A 122 -5.88 -12.71 2.90
CA VAL A 122 -4.53 -13.31 2.84
C VAL A 122 -3.82 -13.30 4.20
N LEU A 123 -3.97 -12.23 4.99
CA LEU A 123 -3.38 -12.11 6.33
C LEU A 123 -4.25 -12.73 7.45
N GLY A 124 -5.43 -13.27 7.12
CA GLY A 124 -6.34 -13.87 8.10
C GLY A 124 -6.86 -12.88 9.14
N ARG A 125 -7.14 -11.62 8.75
CA ARG A 125 -7.57 -10.56 9.68
C ARG A 125 -9.07 -10.56 9.97
N GLY A 126 -9.86 -11.39 9.29
CA GLY A 126 -11.27 -11.64 9.63
C GLY A 126 -12.15 -10.40 9.53
N GLY A 127 -11.92 -9.56 8.53
CA GLY A 127 -12.62 -8.31 8.25
C GLY A 127 -12.10 -7.08 8.99
N ARG A 128 -11.11 -7.21 9.87
CA ARG A 128 -10.62 -6.09 10.70
C ARG A 128 -9.91 -4.99 9.91
N MET A 129 -9.19 -5.34 8.83
CA MET A 129 -8.58 -4.35 7.94
C MET A 129 -9.65 -3.56 7.18
N ASN A 130 -10.70 -4.24 6.71
CA ASN A 130 -11.84 -3.58 6.06
C ASN A 130 -12.53 -2.62 7.03
N ALA A 131 -12.86 -3.08 8.24
CA ALA A 131 -13.48 -2.24 9.27
C ALA A 131 -12.64 -1.00 9.60
N ALA A 132 -11.31 -1.13 9.65
CA ALA A 132 -10.41 -0.03 9.92
C ALA A 132 -10.41 1.03 8.81
N VAL A 133 -10.42 0.62 7.54
CA VAL A 133 -10.50 1.54 6.39
C VAL A 133 -11.86 2.22 6.33
N ASP A 134 -12.93 1.48 6.60
CA ASP A 134 -14.29 2.01 6.70
C ASP A 134 -14.39 3.08 7.79
N HIS A 135 -13.77 2.84 8.94
CA HIS A 135 -13.74 3.76 10.07
C HIS A 135 -13.01 5.08 9.78
N ILE A 136 -11.85 5.04 9.09
CA ILE A 136 -11.14 6.28 8.71
C ILE A 136 -11.80 7.03 7.55
N GLY A 137 -12.77 6.39 6.87
CA GLY A 137 -13.63 6.97 5.86
C GLY A 137 -12.90 7.61 4.68
N ARG A 138 -13.61 8.48 3.97
CA ARG A 138 -13.07 9.24 2.85
C ARG A 138 -12.02 10.24 3.33
N GLY A 139 -10.91 10.33 2.62
CA GLY A 139 -9.90 11.35 2.86
C GLY A 139 -10.30 12.73 2.37
N LEU A 140 -9.46 13.72 2.67
CA LEU A 140 -9.59 15.05 2.08
C LEU A 140 -9.55 14.96 0.56
N LEU A 141 -10.39 15.76 -0.09
CA LEU A 141 -10.39 15.89 -1.55
C LEU A 141 -9.05 16.46 -2.02
N ALA A 142 -8.43 15.78 -2.96
CA ALA A 142 -7.22 16.22 -3.64
C ALA A 142 -7.10 15.51 -4.99
N GLU A 143 -6.42 16.14 -5.93
CA GLU A 143 -6.02 15.51 -7.20
C GLU A 143 -4.82 14.57 -6.97
N GLU A 144 -3.89 14.99 -6.11
CA GLU A 144 -2.68 14.24 -5.74
C GLU A 144 -2.41 14.31 -4.23
N GLY A 145 -1.82 13.24 -3.70
CA GLY A 145 -1.34 13.16 -2.33
C GLY A 145 0.04 13.80 -2.17
N LYS A 146 0.27 14.46 -1.04
CA LYS A 146 1.61 14.91 -0.66
C LYS A 146 2.44 13.72 -0.18
N VAL A 147 3.74 13.72 -0.48
CA VAL A 147 4.68 12.72 0.05
C VAL A 147 4.64 12.75 1.58
N PHE A 148 4.55 11.58 2.19
CA PHE A 148 4.50 11.40 3.64
C PHE A 148 5.36 10.20 4.07
N SER A 149 5.62 10.11 5.36
CA SER A 149 6.33 8.98 5.96
C SER A 149 5.73 8.60 7.30
N LEU A 150 5.87 7.33 7.66
CA LEU A 150 5.43 6.76 8.92
C LEU A 150 6.31 5.56 9.29
N PRO A 151 6.48 5.25 10.59
CA PRO A 151 7.27 4.11 11.02
C PRO A 151 6.73 2.79 10.47
N ALA A 152 7.60 1.89 10.01
CA ALA A 152 7.18 0.57 9.54
C ALA A 152 6.68 -0.33 10.69
N ARG A 153 7.25 -0.16 11.89
CA ARG A 153 6.85 -0.87 13.10
C ARG A 153 6.12 0.08 14.05
N HIS A 154 4.98 -0.36 14.54
CA HIS A 154 4.20 0.33 15.57
C HIS A 154 4.24 -0.51 16.84
N ALA A 155 4.58 0.13 17.97
CA ALA A 155 4.51 -0.53 19.26
C ALA A 155 3.06 -0.92 19.56
N VAL A 156 2.88 -2.14 20.09
CA VAL A 156 1.59 -2.67 20.55
C VAL A 156 1.21 -2.03 21.88
#